data_AF-A0A8S3INW0-F1
#
_entry.id   AF-A0A8S3INW0-F1
#
_cell.length_a   1.000
_cell.length_b   1.000
_cell.length_c   1.000
_cell.angle_alpha   90.00
_cell.angle_beta   90.00
_cell.angle_gamma   90.00
#
_symmetry.space_group_name_H-M   'P 1'
#
loop_
_entity.id
_entity.type
_entity.pdbx_description
1 polymer ?
#
loop_
_entity_poly.entity_id
_entity_poly.type
_entity_poly.pdbx_seq_one_letter_code
_entity_poly.pdbx_strand_id
1 'polypeptide(L)'
;MINNYDDILQWVEENDIMILDRGFRDSLGVLKSLGIDVAMPSFFGPKQNQSDVQDANNSRFVTILRWVVESVNARIKRFKWFNQVIPNSSLPSVQDFICIVAALLNCFHVSMVTPSPNDDETIRRMNSLRTQNNTLQIFLTDYNLTRNSIWNVTDSHNLVQSFPKLSMVDLRMITLGVYQLKRARSYAEEHTDSIDLTDPNLEFPIQSCTDTNAHDIIRIRFQSAHKKSSQYYTYIQFDPNQILAWYCTCRSGPRV
;
A
#
# COMPACT_ATOMS: atom_id res chain seq x y z
N MET A 1 -7.57 23.11 31.99
CA MET A 1 -7.09 22.21 30.94
C MET A 1 -5.61 21.97 31.25
N ILE A 2 -5.18 20.74 31.52
CA ILE A 2 -3.74 20.48 31.73
C ILE A 2 -3.07 20.73 30.38
N ASN A 3 -2.15 21.69 30.34
CA ASN A 3 -1.35 22.01 29.17
C ASN A 3 0.02 21.37 29.38
N ASN A 4 0.39 20.43 28.52
CA ASN A 4 1.64 19.67 28.58
C ASN A 4 2.49 19.85 27.32
N TYR A 5 2.34 20.98 26.61
CA TYR A 5 3.03 21.20 25.34
C TYR A 5 4.54 21.05 25.47
N ASP A 6 5.14 21.70 26.47
CA ASP A 6 6.59 21.71 26.65
C ASP A 6 7.16 20.32 27.00
N ASP A 7 6.37 19.47 27.68
CA ASP A 7 6.79 18.12 28.07
C ASP A 7 6.62 17.11 26.93
N ILE A 8 5.60 17.25 26.08
CA ILE A 8 5.45 16.38 24.89
C ILE A 8 6.51 16.72 23.83
N LEU A 9 6.89 17.99 23.71
CA LEU A 9 7.96 18.40 22.80
C LEU A 9 9.32 17.83 23.20
N GLN A 10 9.55 17.55 24.48
CA GLN A 10 10.76 16.84 24.93
C GLN A 10 10.84 15.40 24.43
N TRP A 11 9.76 14.84 23.86
CA TRP A 11 9.75 13.49 23.31
C TRP A 11 10.19 13.42 21.84
N VAL A 12 10.40 14.58 21.22
CA VAL A 12 10.70 14.70 19.79
C VAL A 12 12.06 15.36 19.66
N GLU A 13 12.95 14.71 18.94
CA GLU A 13 14.28 15.24 18.63
C GLU A 13 14.26 16.03 17.30
N GLU A 14 15.27 16.87 17.10
CA GLU A 14 15.46 17.54 15.82
C GLU A 14 15.63 16.49 14.70
N ASN A 15 14.88 16.66 13.61
CA ASN A 15 14.79 15.73 12.46
C ASN A 15 13.92 14.47 12.67
N ASP A 16 13.22 14.35 13.79
CA ASP A 16 12.21 13.31 13.94
C ASP A 16 11.06 13.52 12.94
N ILE A 17 10.61 12.40 12.35
CA ILE A 17 9.49 12.38 11.40
C ILE A 17 8.31 11.67 12.03
N MET A 18 7.23 12.42 12.27
CA MET A 18 5.96 11.86 12.73
C MET A 18 5.18 11.24 11.57
N ILE A 19 4.96 9.92 11.64
CA ILE A 19 4.11 9.18 10.70
C ILE A 19 2.66 9.22 11.19
N LEU A 20 1.80 9.95 10.49
CA LEU A 20 0.42 10.20 10.93
C LEU A 20 -0.61 9.60 9.98
N ASP A 21 -1.77 9.26 10.53
CA ASP A 21 -2.96 8.95 9.73
C ASP A 21 -3.68 10.24 9.29
N ARG A 22 -4.48 10.14 8.24
CA ARG A 22 -5.26 11.23 7.65
C ARG A 22 -6.20 11.93 8.63
N GLY A 23 -6.57 11.28 9.74
CA GLY A 23 -7.37 11.88 10.81
C GLY A 23 -6.68 13.02 11.56
N PHE A 24 -5.35 13.14 11.47
CA PHE A 24 -4.57 14.21 12.12
C PHE A 24 -4.37 15.44 11.23
N ARG A 25 -5.16 15.57 10.17
CA ARG A 25 -5.05 16.66 9.18
C ARG A 25 -5.03 18.05 9.83
N ASP A 26 -5.90 18.27 10.79
CA ASP A 26 -6.09 19.58 11.41
C ASP A 26 -4.94 19.91 12.39
N SER A 27 -4.14 18.92 12.78
CA SER A 27 -2.97 19.07 13.63
C SER A 27 -1.69 19.42 12.86
N LEU A 28 -1.67 19.30 11.53
CA LEU A 28 -0.46 19.52 10.73
C LEU A 28 0.11 20.94 10.87
N GLY A 29 -0.74 21.95 10.97
CA GLY A 29 -0.31 23.34 11.13
C GLY A 29 0.43 23.54 12.46
N VAL A 30 -0.10 22.95 13.54
CA VAL A 30 0.52 22.99 14.87
C VAL A 30 1.86 22.26 14.85
N LEU A 31 1.91 21.04 14.33
CA LEU A 31 3.15 20.26 14.27
C LEU A 31 4.26 20.97 13.49
N LYS A 32 3.93 21.56 12.34
CA LYS A 32 4.89 22.36 11.57
C LYS A 32 5.37 23.61 12.30
N SER A 33 4.47 24.30 13.03
CA SER A 33 4.87 25.47 13.83
C SER A 33 5.79 25.10 14.99
N LEU A 34 5.78 23.84 15.41
CA LEU A 34 6.65 23.26 16.43
C LEU A 34 7.95 22.71 15.83
N GLY A 35 8.19 22.87 14.53
CA GLY A 35 9.39 22.36 13.85
C GLY A 35 9.39 20.85 13.63
N ILE A 36 8.24 20.17 13.78
CA ILE A 36 8.12 18.72 13.64
C ILE A 36 7.80 18.37 12.19
N ASP A 37 8.65 17.54 11.60
CA ASP A 37 8.39 16.98 10.28
C ASP A 37 7.33 15.89 10.34
N VAL A 38 6.45 15.88 9.35
CA VAL A 38 5.28 15.00 9.31
C VAL A 38 5.19 14.29 7.97
N ALA A 39 4.96 12.98 8.01
CA ALA A 39 4.66 12.19 6.83
C ALA A 39 3.27 11.56 6.96
N MET A 40 2.44 11.77 5.94
CA MET A 40 1.05 11.31 5.93
C MET A 40 0.64 10.98 4.49
N PRO A 41 -0.25 10.00 4.26
CA PRO A 41 -0.74 9.73 2.91
C PRO A 41 -1.46 10.94 2.31
N SER A 42 -1.18 11.25 1.05
CA SER A 42 -1.74 12.41 0.34
C SER A 42 -3.27 12.41 0.34
N PHE A 43 -3.87 13.61 0.34
CA PHE A 43 -5.32 13.78 0.21
C PHE A 43 -5.71 13.94 -1.26
N PHE A 44 -6.95 13.57 -1.57
CA PHE A 44 -7.54 13.95 -2.84
C PHE A 44 -7.92 15.41 -2.81
N GLY A 45 -7.54 16.14 -3.85
CA GLY A 45 -8.04 17.46 -4.14
C GLY A 45 -9.54 17.43 -4.51
N PRO A 46 -10.21 18.60 -4.50
CA PRO A 46 -11.59 18.70 -4.95
C PRO A 46 -11.75 18.15 -6.38
N LYS A 47 -12.78 17.33 -6.61
CA LYS A 47 -13.11 16.71 -7.91
C LYS A 47 -12.05 15.74 -8.48
N GLN A 48 -11.02 15.37 -7.72
CA GLN A 48 -10.07 14.34 -8.15
C GLN A 48 -10.66 12.94 -7.97
N ASN A 49 -10.74 12.19 -9.08
CA ASN A 49 -11.18 10.80 -9.08
C ASN A 49 -10.04 9.81 -8.78
N GLN A 50 -8.80 10.26 -8.96
CA GLN A 50 -7.57 9.48 -8.79
C GLN A 50 -6.43 10.42 -8.38
N SER A 51 -5.46 9.91 -7.62
CA SER A 51 -4.24 10.63 -7.23
C SER A 51 -3.34 10.82 -8.44
N ASP A 52 -2.52 11.86 -8.47
CA ASP A 52 -1.37 11.83 -9.39
C ASP A 52 -0.37 10.74 -8.97
N VAL A 53 0.55 10.40 -9.87
CA VAL A 53 1.52 9.33 -9.65
C VAL A 53 2.43 9.64 -8.45
N GLN A 54 2.86 10.89 -8.29
CA GLN A 54 3.79 11.28 -7.23
C GLN A 54 3.12 11.16 -5.85
N ASP A 55 1.88 11.61 -5.71
CA ASP A 55 1.07 11.48 -4.52
C ASP A 55 0.72 10.02 -4.22
N ALA A 56 0.42 9.21 -5.25
CA ALA A 56 0.15 7.80 -5.10
C ALA A 56 1.39 7.04 -4.58
N ASN A 57 2.57 7.35 -5.13
CA ASN A 57 3.86 6.80 -4.71
C ASN A 57 4.23 7.23 -3.29
N ASN A 58 4.11 8.52 -2.97
CA ASN A 58 4.36 9.05 -1.62
C ASN A 58 3.41 8.41 -0.60
N SER A 59 2.13 8.25 -0.95
CA SER A 59 1.16 7.57 -0.08
C SER A 59 1.51 6.10 0.15
N ARG A 60 2.02 5.39 -0.86
CA ARG A 60 2.53 4.02 -0.73
C ARG A 60 3.73 3.99 0.22
N PHE A 61 4.65 4.94 0.09
CA PHE A 61 5.84 5.08 0.94
C PHE A 61 5.46 5.22 2.41
N VAL A 62 4.60 6.19 2.72
CA VAL A 62 4.11 6.41 4.08
C VAL A 62 3.36 5.19 4.61
N THR A 63 2.58 4.50 3.77
CA THR A 63 1.83 3.30 4.18
C THR A 63 2.74 2.14 4.59
N ILE A 64 3.86 1.95 3.90
CA ILE A 64 4.85 0.92 4.26
C ILE A 64 5.50 1.25 5.61
N LEU A 65 5.92 2.51 5.81
CA LEU A 65 6.49 2.94 7.10
C LEU A 65 5.48 2.82 8.24
N ARG A 66 4.22 3.19 7.99
CA ARG A 66 3.13 3.06 8.97
C ARG A 66 2.96 1.61 9.43
N TRP A 67 3.12 0.61 8.55
CA TRP A 67 3.03 -0.79 8.96
C TRP A 67 4.07 -1.17 10.04
N VAL A 68 5.28 -0.63 9.95
CA VAL A 68 6.33 -0.86 10.96
C VAL A 68 5.93 -0.21 12.29
N VAL A 69 5.52 1.08 12.24
CA VAL A 69 5.05 1.83 13.42
C VAL A 69 3.85 1.16 14.09
N GLU A 70 2.89 0.67 13.29
CA GLU A 70 1.70 -0.02 13.79
C GLU A 70 2.02 -1.37 14.42
N SER A 71 3.05 -2.06 13.93
CA SER A 71 3.51 -3.31 14.53
C SER A 71 4.10 -3.07 15.94
N VAL A 72 4.82 -1.96 16.13
CA VAL A 72 5.30 -1.51 17.45
C VAL A 72 4.12 -1.17 18.36
N ASN A 73 3.21 -0.34 17.88
CA ASN A 73 2.01 0.05 18.62
C ASN A 73 1.16 -1.16 19.03
N ALA A 74 1.04 -2.17 18.17
CA ALA A 74 0.30 -3.38 18.47
C ALA A 74 0.91 -4.19 19.63
N ARG A 75 2.25 -4.16 19.81
CA ARG A 75 2.90 -4.78 20.98
C ARG A 75 2.65 -4.00 22.26
N ILE A 76 2.77 -2.68 22.21
CA ILE A 76 2.49 -1.81 23.36
C ILE A 76 1.04 -1.98 23.81
N LYS A 77 0.09 -2.07 22.86
CA LYS A 77 -1.33 -2.30 23.12
C LYS A 77 -1.67 -3.69 23.68
N ARG A 78 -0.71 -4.61 23.83
CA ARG A 78 -0.93 -5.86 24.60
C ARG A 78 -1.07 -5.59 26.09
N PHE A 79 -0.52 -4.48 26.57
CA PHE A 79 -0.70 -4.00 27.94
C PHE A 79 -2.05 -3.30 28.04
N LYS A 80 -2.94 -3.81 28.89
CA LYS A 80 -4.35 -3.38 28.98
C LYS A 80 -4.52 -1.86 29.11
N TRP A 81 -3.63 -1.21 29.86
CA TRP A 81 -3.67 0.24 30.07
C TRP A 81 -3.49 1.06 28.78
N PHE A 82 -2.72 0.55 27.81
CA PHE A 82 -2.51 1.18 26.50
C PHE A 82 -3.58 0.80 25.46
N ASN A 83 -4.43 -0.18 25.76
CA ASN A 83 -5.51 -0.63 24.88
C ASN A 83 -6.86 0.05 25.19
N GLN A 84 -6.82 1.22 25.83
CA GLN A 84 -7.98 2.00 26.22
C GLN A 84 -7.72 3.49 26.00
N VAL A 85 -8.76 4.30 26.16
CA VAL A 85 -8.62 5.76 26.17
C VAL A 85 -7.89 6.15 27.45
N ILE A 86 -6.73 6.78 27.30
CA ILE A 86 -5.90 7.23 28.42
C ILE A 86 -6.45 8.58 28.93
N PRO A 87 -6.72 8.73 30.25
CA PRO A 87 -7.15 10.00 30.81
C PRO A 87 -6.08 11.09 30.66
N ASN A 88 -6.49 12.33 30.37
CA ASN A 88 -5.56 13.46 30.25
C ASN A 88 -4.76 13.73 31.54
N SER A 89 -5.26 13.31 32.71
CA SER A 89 -4.51 13.39 33.98
C SER A 89 -3.26 12.50 34.00
N SER A 90 -3.16 11.52 33.09
CA SER A 90 -1.98 10.65 32.96
C SER A 90 -0.95 11.18 31.96
N LEU A 91 -1.18 12.33 31.32
CA LEU A 91 -0.21 12.93 30.39
C LEU A 91 1.18 13.18 31.00
N PRO A 92 1.32 13.56 32.29
CA PRO A 92 2.65 13.72 32.88
C PRO A 92 3.44 12.41 33.03
N SER A 93 2.76 11.26 33.12
CA SER A 93 3.40 9.97 33.43
C SER A 93 3.35 8.94 32.30
N VAL A 94 2.62 9.23 31.21
CA VAL A 94 2.50 8.32 30.07
C VAL A 94 3.84 8.03 29.40
N GLN A 95 4.78 8.98 29.41
CA GLN A 95 6.14 8.77 28.90
C GLN A 95 6.82 7.63 29.66
N ASP A 96 6.86 7.73 30.99
CA ASP A 96 7.48 6.73 31.86
C ASP A 96 6.84 5.37 31.65
N PHE A 97 5.51 5.32 31.53
CA PHE A 97 4.80 4.07 31.27
C PHE A 97 5.17 3.47 29.91
N ILE A 98 5.32 4.29 28.86
CA ILE A 98 5.76 3.83 27.54
C ILE A 98 7.20 3.30 27.63
N CYS A 99 8.11 4.02 28.28
CA CYS A 99 9.50 3.62 28.47
C CYS A 99 9.63 2.30 29.24
N ILE A 100 8.87 2.13 30.33
CA ILE A 100 8.83 0.89 31.11
C ILE A 100 8.32 -0.27 30.25
N VAL A 101 7.21 -0.08 29.53
CA VAL A 101 6.66 -1.13 28.65
C VAL A 101 7.62 -1.47 27.52
N ALA A 102 8.24 -0.48 26.89
CA ALA A 102 9.25 -0.69 25.86
C ALA A 102 10.45 -1.48 26.39
N ALA A 103 10.96 -1.15 27.59
CA ALA A 103 12.04 -1.87 28.23
C ALA A 103 11.68 -3.34 28.51
N LEU A 104 10.46 -3.59 29.02
CA LEU A 104 9.96 -4.96 29.23
C LEU A 104 9.83 -5.73 27.92
N LEU A 105 9.31 -5.08 26.88
CA LEU A 105 9.20 -5.67 25.54
C LEU A 105 10.57 -5.99 24.94
N ASN A 106 11.58 -5.16 25.18
CA ASN A 106 12.94 -5.38 24.68
C ASN A 106 13.69 -6.46 25.47
N CYS A 107 13.42 -6.59 26.78
CA CYS A 107 14.07 -7.58 27.65
C CYS A 107 13.51 -8.99 27.46
N PHE A 108 12.18 -9.14 27.35
CA PHE A 108 11.52 -10.45 27.49
C PHE A 108 10.83 -10.97 26.23
N HIS A 109 10.73 -10.18 25.17
CA HIS A 109 10.09 -10.61 23.93
C HIS A 109 11.06 -10.60 22.75
N VAL A 110 10.78 -11.45 21.76
CA VAL A 110 11.54 -11.52 20.51
C VAL A 110 11.60 -10.15 19.84
N SER A 111 12.75 -9.82 19.24
CA SER A 111 12.90 -8.61 18.44
C SER A 111 11.80 -8.52 17.39
N MET A 112 11.25 -7.32 17.23
CA MET A 112 10.18 -7.06 16.27
C MET A 112 10.68 -7.10 14.83
N VAL A 113 11.88 -6.58 14.63
CA VAL A 113 12.55 -6.52 13.35
C VAL A 113 13.71 -7.50 13.45
N THR A 114 13.58 -8.61 12.74
CA THR A 114 14.74 -9.43 12.42
C THR A 114 15.17 -8.96 11.04
N PRO A 115 16.35 -8.32 10.90
CA PRO A 115 16.82 -7.86 9.60
C PRO A 115 16.80 -9.03 8.61
N SER A 116 16.02 -8.86 7.55
CA SER A 116 16.02 -9.78 6.42
C SER A 116 17.09 -9.31 5.43
N PRO A 117 17.85 -10.21 4.79
CA PRO A 117 18.77 -9.85 3.70
C PRO A 117 18.10 -9.05 2.57
N ASN A 118 16.76 -9.17 2.44
CA ASN A 118 15.99 -8.49 1.40
C ASN A 118 15.47 -7.10 1.83
N ASP A 119 15.68 -6.67 3.08
CA ASP A 119 15.18 -5.37 3.55
C ASP A 119 15.87 -4.21 2.82
N ASP A 120 17.20 -4.28 2.66
CA ASP A 120 17.98 -3.27 1.92
C ASP A 120 17.58 -3.20 0.44
N GLU A 121 17.24 -4.34 -0.16
CA GLU A 121 16.74 -4.39 -1.53
C GLU A 121 15.34 -3.76 -1.63
N THR A 122 14.46 -4.06 -0.67
CA THR A 122 13.12 -3.49 -0.58
C THR A 122 13.17 -1.97 -0.40
N ILE A 123 14.05 -1.47 0.47
CA ILE A 123 14.27 -0.04 0.71
C ILE A 123 14.78 0.64 -0.57
N ARG A 124 15.81 0.08 -1.22
CA ARG A 124 16.34 0.61 -2.49
C ARG A 124 15.27 0.65 -3.57
N ARG A 125 14.50 -0.44 -3.71
CA ARG A 125 13.40 -0.51 -4.67
C ARG A 125 12.33 0.53 -4.37
N MET A 126 11.93 0.68 -3.12
CA MET A 126 10.90 1.64 -2.73
C MET A 126 11.34 3.08 -2.98
N ASN A 127 12.58 3.42 -2.67
CA ASN A 127 13.13 4.74 -2.96
C ASN A 127 13.19 5.02 -4.47
N SER A 128 13.58 4.02 -5.27
CA SER A 128 13.57 4.13 -6.73
C SER A 128 12.15 4.35 -7.29
N LEU A 129 11.15 3.61 -6.80
CA LEU A 129 9.77 3.70 -7.27
C LEU A 129 9.12 5.04 -6.89
N ARG A 130 9.54 5.62 -5.75
CA ARG A 130 8.95 6.86 -5.21
C ARG A 130 8.93 8.02 -6.22
N THR A 131 9.95 8.11 -7.08
CA THR A 131 10.13 9.20 -8.05
C THR A 131 9.78 8.80 -9.48
N GLN A 132 9.33 7.57 -9.70
CA GLN A 132 9.03 7.06 -11.04
C GLN A 132 7.60 7.41 -11.47
N ASN A 133 7.45 7.71 -12.76
CA ASN A 133 6.16 7.82 -13.40
C ASN A 133 5.61 6.44 -13.75
N ASN A 134 4.28 6.34 -13.86
CA ASN A 134 3.63 5.12 -14.34
C ASN A 134 3.62 5.10 -15.86
N THR A 135 4.63 4.46 -16.45
CA THR A 135 4.79 4.38 -17.91
C THR A 135 3.60 3.70 -18.60
N LEU A 136 3.01 2.68 -17.96
CA LEU A 136 1.83 2.00 -18.50
C LEU A 136 0.60 2.91 -18.49
N GLN A 137 0.41 3.72 -17.45
CA GLN A 137 -0.67 4.71 -17.42
C GLN A 137 -0.52 5.73 -18.57
N ILE A 138 0.70 6.23 -18.79
CA ILE A 138 1.00 7.17 -19.87
C ILE A 138 0.68 6.51 -21.22
N PHE A 139 1.22 5.32 -21.47
CA PHE A 139 0.98 4.56 -22.68
C PHE A 139 -0.51 4.33 -22.96
N LEU A 140 -1.28 3.85 -21.98
CA LEU A 140 -2.71 3.62 -22.11
C LEU A 140 -3.51 4.91 -22.40
N THR A 141 -2.99 6.06 -21.96
CA THR A 141 -3.59 7.37 -22.20
C THR A 141 -3.27 7.89 -23.59
N ASP A 142 -2.00 7.86 -23.98
CA ASP A 142 -1.51 8.36 -25.28
C ASP A 142 -2.15 7.62 -26.45
N TYR A 143 -2.30 6.31 -26.33
CA TYR A 143 -2.98 5.47 -27.33
C TYR A 143 -4.50 5.34 -27.11
N ASN A 144 -5.07 6.07 -26.13
CA ASN A 144 -6.50 6.06 -25.79
C ASN A 144 -7.10 4.65 -25.52
N LEU A 145 -6.27 3.72 -25.05
CA LEU A 145 -6.60 2.31 -24.91
C LEU A 145 -7.65 2.04 -23.82
N THR A 146 -7.81 2.97 -22.89
CA THR A 146 -8.82 2.86 -21.82
C THR A 146 -10.25 3.10 -22.29
N ARG A 147 -10.44 3.91 -23.35
CA ARG A 147 -11.77 4.35 -23.83
C ARG A 147 -12.13 3.81 -25.20
N ASN A 148 -11.18 3.78 -26.12
CA ASN A 148 -11.46 3.58 -27.55
C ASN A 148 -11.05 2.21 -28.07
N SER A 149 -10.37 1.39 -27.26
CA SER A 149 -9.94 0.06 -27.68
C SER A 149 -10.96 -1.02 -27.34
N ILE A 150 -10.92 -2.09 -28.14
CA ILE A 150 -11.71 -3.29 -27.93
C ILE A 150 -10.89 -4.25 -27.08
N TRP A 151 -11.51 -4.70 -25.99
CA TRP A 151 -10.92 -5.64 -25.04
C TRP A 151 -11.81 -6.86 -24.94
N ASN A 152 -11.30 -7.98 -25.43
CA ASN A 152 -12.04 -9.23 -25.45
C ASN A 152 -11.58 -10.13 -24.33
N VAL A 153 -12.50 -10.93 -23.76
CA VAL A 153 -12.12 -12.00 -22.83
C VAL A 153 -11.20 -12.95 -23.57
N THR A 154 -10.05 -13.23 -22.97
CA THR A 154 -9.04 -14.13 -23.54
C THR A 154 -9.10 -15.47 -22.83
N ASP A 155 -8.71 -16.53 -23.53
CA ASP A 155 -8.53 -17.84 -22.94
C ASP A 155 -7.37 -17.78 -21.94
N SER A 156 -7.71 -17.89 -20.66
CA SER A 156 -6.73 -17.84 -19.58
C SER A 156 -5.69 -18.95 -19.66
N HIS A 157 -6.00 -20.12 -20.24
CA HIS A 157 -5.02 -21.20 -20.42
C HIS A 157 -3.98 -20.87 -21.49
N ASN A 158 -4.39 -20.25 -22.58
CA ASN A 158 -3.46 -19.78 -23.62
C ASN A 158 -2.61 -18.62 -23.09
N LEU A 159 -3.22 -17.70 -22.32
CA LEU A 159 -2.50 -16.62 -21.68
C LEU A 159 -1.41 -17.12 -20.73
N VAL A 160 -1.71 -18.14 -19.90
CA VAL A 160 -0.76 -18.76 -18.94
C VAL A 160 0.52 -19.26 -19.61
N GLN A 161 0.50 -19.63 -20.89
CA GLN A 161 1.71 -20.04 -21.61
C GLN A 161 2.68 -18.87 -21.85
N SER A 162 2.15 -17.67 -22.01
CA SER A 162 2.91 -16.45 -22.25
C SER A 162 3.11 -15.58 -21.00
N PHE A 163 2.37 -15.85 -19.93
CA PHE A 163 2.43 -15.10 -18.67
C PHE A 163 3.53 -15.63 -17.77
N PRO A 164 4.32 -14.76 -17.11
CA PRO A 164 5.49 -15.20 -16.35
C PRO A 164 5.10 -15.97 -15.09
N LYS A 165 5.89 -17.00 -14.76
CA LYS A 165 5.78 -17.72 -13.49
C LYS A 165 6.56 -16.97 -12.41
N LEU A 166 5.83 -16.30 -11.52
CA LEU A 166 6.41 -15.51 -10.45
C LEU A 166 6.61 -16.34 -9.18
N SER A 167 7.80 -16.28 -8.60
CA SER A 167 8.07 -16.82 -7.28
C SER A 167 7.42 -15.96 -6.18
N MET A 168 7.35 -16.49 -4.96
CA MET A 168 6.88 -15.71 -3.81
C MET A 168 7.80 -14.52 -3.50
N VAL A 169 9.07 -14.58 -3.90
CA VAL A 169 10.01 -13.45 -3.76
C VAL A 169 9.62 -12.35 -4.75
N ASP A 170 9.38 -12.69 -6.02
CA ASP A 170 8.96 -11.73 -7.05
C ASP A 170 7.65 -11.03 -6.66
N LEU A 171 6.68 -11.80 -6.19
CA LEU A 171 5.40 -11.29 -5.73
C LEU A 171 5.56 -10.31 -4.56
N ARG A 172 6.43 -10.63 -3.59
CA ARG A 172 6.71 -9.72 -2.46
C ARG A 172 7.42 -8.45 -2.89
N MET A 173 8.29 -8.51 -3.90
CA MET A 173 8.96 -7.35 -4.47
C MET A 173 8.00 -6.45 -5.24
N ILE A 174 7.04 -7.04 -5.97
CA ILE A 174 5.98 -6.29 -6.67
C ILE A 174 5.06 -5.60 -5.66
N THR A 175 4.58 -6.33 -4.64
CA THR A 175 3.62 -5.79 -3.67
C THR A 175 4.27 -4.96 -2.57
N LEU A 176 5.59 -5.04 -2.41
CA LEU A 176 6.38 -4.46 -1.31
C LEU A 176 5.80 -4.85 0.06
N GLY A 177 5.44 -6.12 0.20
CA GLY A 177 4.93 -6.68 1.46
C GLY A 177 3.87 -7.76 1.30
N VAL A 178 3.62 -8.49 2.38
CA VAL A 178 2.78 -9.70 2.38
C VAL A 178 1.27 -9.42 2.46
N TYR A 179 0.86 -8.22 2.86
CA TYR A 179 -0.55 -7.91 3.12
C TYR A 179 -1.42 -8.08 1.86
N GLN A 180 -0.96 -7.58 0.71
CA GLN A 180 -1.72 -7.72 -0.54
C GLN A 180 -1.81 -9.18 -0.99
N LEU A 181 -0.74 -9.95 -0.78
CA LEU A 181 -0.70 -11.38 -1.11
C LEU A 181 -1.71 -12.18 -0.30
N LYS A 182 -1.91 -11.83 0.98
CA LYS A 182 -2.97 -12.44 1.82
C LYS A 182 -4.38 -12.20 1.28
N ARG A 183 -4.59 -11.12 0.53
CA ARG A 183 -5.89 -10.78 -0.08
C ARG A 183 -6.07 -11.32 -1.50
N ALA A 184 -5.01 -11.81 -2.14
CA ALA A 184 -5.04 -12.25 -3.54
C ALA A 184 -6.12 -13.32 -3.78
N ARG A 185 -6.23 -14.31 -2.88
CA ARG A 185 -7.25 -15.36 -2.97
C ARG A 185 -8.67 -14.78 -2.95
N SER A 186 -8.97 -13.88 -2.02
CA SER A 186 -10.28 -13.22 -1.93
C SER A 186 -10.62 -12.45 -3.19
N TYR A 187 -9.64 -11.81 -3.85
CA TYR A 187 -9.87 -11.15 -5.14
C TYR A 187 -10.12 -12.14 -6.28
N ALA A 188 -9.44 -13.29 -6.29
CA ALA A 188 -9.70 -14.33 -7.28
C ALA A 188 -11.10 -14.94 -7.10
N GLU A 189 -11.51 -15.21 -5.86
CA GLU A 189 -12.84 -15.71 -5.51
C GLU A 189 -13.97 -14.72 -5.86
N GLU A 190 -13.71 -13.41 -5.94
CA GLU A 190 -14.71 -12.44 -6.44
C GLU A 190 -15.04 -12.61 -7.94
N HIS A 191 -14.23 -13.38 -8.67
CA HIS A 191 -14.37 -13.61 -10.11
C HIS A 191 -14.91 -14.98 -10.47
N THR A 192 -15.19 -15.83 -9.49
CA THR A 192 -15.69 -17.19 -9.71
C THR A 192 -16.65 -17.62 -8.61
N ASP A 193 -17.59 -18.52 -8.96
CA ASP A 193 -18.46 -19.16 -7.99
C ASP A 193 -17.78 -20.37 -7.29
N SER A 194 -16.55 -20.74 -7.70
CA SER A 194 -15.77 -21.83 -7.10
C SER A 194 -14.80 -21.33 -6.05
N ILE A 195 -14.73 -22.04 -4.93
CA ILE A 195 -13.68 -21.86 -3.90
C ILE A 195 -12.39 -22.62 -4.24
N ASP A 196 -12.45 -23.56 -5.19
CA ASP A 196 -11.31 -24.31 -5.67
C ASP A 196 -10.71 -23.59 -6.88
N LEU A 197 -9.68 -22.78 -6.61
CA LEU A 197 -8.93 -22.04 -7.62
C LEU A 197 -7.94 -22.92 -8.40
N THR A 198 -7.90 -24.22 -8.13
CA THR A 198 -7.04 -25.18 -8.84
C THR A 198 -7.75 -25.95 -9.94
N ASP A 199 -9.07 -25.76 -10.09
CA ASP A 199 -9.85 -26.38 -11.17
C ASP A 199 -9.34 -25.91 -12.54
N PRO A 200 -8.88 -26.83 -13.40
CA PRO A 200 -8.39 -26.48 -14.73
C PRO A 200 -9.49 -26.01 -15.68
N ASN A 201 -10.77 -26.06 -15.32
CA ASN A 201 -11.87 -25.49 -16.12
C ASN A 201 -12.29 -24.10 -15.62
N LEU A 202 -11.59 -23.56 -14.62
CA LEU A 202 -11.91 -22.28 -14.02
C LEU A 202 -11.49 -21.13 -14.95
N GLU A 203 -12.48 -20.45 -15.51
CA GLU A 203 -12.22 -19.27 -16.33
C GLU A 203 -12.24 -17.99 -15.49
N PHE A 204 -11.25 -17.13 -15.73
CA PHE A 204 -11.24 -15.77 -15.20
C PHE A 204 -11.53 -14.78 -16.33
N PRO A 205 -12.29 -13.69 -16.06
CA PRO A 205 -12.67 -12.70 -17.07
C PRO A 205 -11.50 -11.73 -17.40
N ILE A 206 -10.33 -12.29 -17.69
CA ILE A 206 -9.14 -11.55 -18.11
C ILE A 206 -9.33 -11.14 -19.56
N GLN A 207 -8.95 -9.91 -19.90
CA GLN A 207 -9.14 -9.34 -21.21
C GLN A 207 -7.80 -8.96 -21.85
N SER A 208 -7.67 -9.22 -23.15
CA SER A 208 -6.56 -8.73 -23.98
C SER A 208 -7.06 -7.67 -24.96
N CYS A 209 -6.16 -6.77 -25.37
CA CYS A 209 -6.47 -5.73 -26.35
C CYS A 209 -6.34 -6.27 -27.77
N THR A 210 -7.23 -5.85 -28.68
CA THR A 210 -7.09 -6.16 -30.12
C THR A 210 -6.11 -5.23 -30.84
N ASP A 211 -5.67 -4.15 -30.19
CA ASP A 211 -4.68 -3.22 -30.73
C ASP A 211 -3.29 -3.88 -30.75
N THR A 212 -2.62 -3.83 -31.90
CA THR A 212 -1.29 -4.44 -32.09
C THR A 212 -0.23 -3.85 -31.17
N ASN A 213 -0.39 -2.59 -30.74
CA ASN A 213 0.54 -1.93 -29.83
C ASN A 213 0.42 -2.44 -28.38
N ALA A 214 -0.61 -3.23 -28.05
CA ALA A 214 -0.94 -3.64 -26.68
C ALA A 214 -1.12 -5.17 -26.53
N HIS A 215 -0.43 -5.96 -27.35
CA HIS A 215 -0.52 -7.42 -27.34
C HIS A 215 0.08 -8.06 -26.07
N ASP A 216 0.99 -7.34 -25.40
CA ASP A 216 1.65 -7.68 -24.14
C ASP A 216 0.92 -7.12 -22.90
N ILE A 217 -0.28 -6.58 -23.08
CA ILE A 217 -1.09 -5.98 -22.02
C ILE A 217 -2.38 -6.75 -21.84
N ILE A 218 -2.62 -7.18 -20.60
CA ILE A 218 -3.91 -7.69 -20.15
C ILE A 218 -4.55 -6.75 -19.16
N ARG A 219 -5.86 -6.88 -19.00
CA ARG A 219 -6.59 -6.24 -17.92
C ARG A 219 -7.64 -7.14 -17.30
N ILE A 220 -7.99 -6.84 -16.06
CA ILE A 220 -9.15 -7.43 -15.39
C ILE A 220 -9.97 -6.35 -14.70
N ARG A 221 -11.28 -6.51 -14.69
CA ARG A 221 -12.21 -5.62 -13.98
C ARG A 221 -12.50 -6.20 -12.61
N PHE A 222 -12.45 -5.37 -11.57
CA PHE A 222 -12.79 -5.78 -10.19
C PHE A 222 -13.66 -4.74 -9.49
N GLN A 223 -14.36 -5.20 -8.45
CA GLN A 223 -15.26 -4.38 -7.66
C GLN A 223 -14.48 -3.63 -6.56
N SER A 224 -14.82 -2.38 -6.29
CA SER A 224 -14.24 -1.65 -5.18
C SER A 224 -14.68 -2.24 -3.84
N ALA A 225 -13.71 -2.65 -3.02
CA ALA A 225 -13.94 -3.11 -1.65
C ALA A 225 -14.55 -2.02 -0.73
N HIS A 226 -14.41 -0.74 -1.10
CA HIS A 226 -14.91 0.38 -0.30
C HIS A 226 -16.26 0.92 -0.78
N LYS A 227 -16.63 0.67 -2.04
CA LYS A 227 -17.84 1.22 -2.65
C LYS A 227 -18.46 0.22 -3.63
N LYS A 228 -19.61 -0.35 -3.26
CA LYS A 228 -20.35 -1.31 -4.10
C LYS A 228 -20.75 -0.77 -5.48
N SER A 229 -20.83 0.54 -5.67
CA SER A 229 -21.17 1.16 -6.95
C SER A 229 -19.97 1.43 -7.87
N SER A 230 -18.73 1.19 -7.41
CA SER A 230 -17.51 1.57 -8.15
C SER A 230 -16.74 0.34 -8.62
N GLN A 231 -16.48 0.26 -9.92
CA GLN A 231 -15.64 -0.76 -10.54
C GLN A 231 -14.35 -0.14 -11.06
N TYR A 232 -13.28 -0.91 -11.02
CA TYR A 232 -11.96 -0.49 -11.50
C TYR A 232 -11.38 -1.55 -12.43
N TYR A 233 -10.39 -1.14 -13.22
CA TYR A 233 -9.60 -2.03 -14.04
C TYR A 233 -8.16 -2.03 -13.52
N THR A 234 -7.55 -3.20 -13.51
CA THR A 234 -6.09 -3.36 -13.35
C THR A 234 -5.53 -3.84 -14.67
N TYR A 235 -4.52 -3.14 -15.16
CA TYR A 235 -3.75 -3.43 -16.36
C TYR A 235 -2.38 -3.95 -15.95
N ILE A 236 -1.89 -4.96 -16.66
CA ILE A 236 -0.57 -5.55 -16.46
C ILE A 236 0.09 -5.69 -17.83
N GLN A 237 1.29 -5.15 -17.95
CA GLN A 237 2.18 -5.37 -19.08
C GLN A 237 3.25 -6.39 -18.68
N PHE A 238 3.50 -7.39 -19.52
CA PHE A 238 4.39 -8.49 -19.19
C PHE A 238 5.10 -9.07 -20.42
N ASP A 239 6.20 -9.76 -20.16
CA ASP A 239 6.82 -10.68 -21.11
C ASP A 239 6.84 -12.10 -20.48
N PRO A 240 7.25 -13.15 -21.23
CA PRO A 240 7.27 -14.51 -20.70
C PRO A 240 8.12 -14.73 -19.44
N ASN A 241 9.03 -13.80 -19.12
CA ASN A 241 9.96 -13.89 -18.00
C ASN A 241 9.54 -13.02 -16.80
N GLN A 242 8.87 -11.88 -17.02
CA GLN A 242 8.60 -10.93 -15.93
C GLN A 242 7.38 -10.01 -16.16
N ILE A 243 6.94 -9.39 -15.08
CA ILE A 243 6.01 -8.26 -15.13
C ILE A 243 6.81 -6.98 -15.38
N LEU A 244 6.44 -6.25 -16.44
CA LEU A 244 7.13 -5.03 -16.87
C LEU A 244 6.54 -3.79 -16.20
N ALA A 245 5.21 -3.68 -16.16
CA ALA A 245 4.51 -2.55 -15.57
C ALA A 245 3.06 -2.91 -15.18
N TRP A 246 2.46 -2.12 -14.30
CA TRP A 246 1.05 -2.23 -13.95
C TRP A 246 0.41 -0.86 -13.73
N TYR A 247 -0.89 -0.79 -13.95
CA TYR A 247 -1.69 0.40 -13.70
C TYR A 247 -3.08 0.01 -13.25
N CYS A 248 -3.60 0.67 -12.22
CA CYS A 248 -4.97 0.46 -11.78
C CYS A 248 -5.77 1.76 -11.87
N THR A 249 -7.02 1.70 -12.33
CA THR A 249 -7.92 2.87 -12.40
C THR A 249 -8.55 3.23 -11.05
N CYS A 250 -8.21 2.50 -9.98
CA CYS A 250 -8.63 2.85 -8.64
C CYS A 250 -7.92 4.11 -8.14
N ARG A 251 -8.46 4.70 -7.07
CA ARG A 251 -8.05 5.99 -6.53
C ARG A 251 -6.53 6.14 -6.29
N SER A 252 -5.88 5.09 -5.81
CA SER A 252 -4.43 5.06 -5.56
C SER A 252 -3.66 4.21 -6.57
N GLY A 253 -4.32 3.80 -7.65
CA GLY A 253 -3.82 2.87 -8.66
C GLY A 253 -2.73 3.36 -9.61
N PRO A 254 -2.42 4.67 -9.75
CA PRO A 254 -1.27 5.14 -10.53
C PRO A 254 0.07 4.81 -9.90
N ARG A 255 0.11 4.43 -8.62
CA ARG A 255 1.36 4.10 -7.94
C ARG A 255 2.12 2.97 -8.65
N VAL A 256 3.44 3.12 -8.69
CA VAL A 256 4.39 2.08 -9.12
C VAL A 256 5.05 1.42 -7.92
#